data_AF-N1WJQ2-F1
#
_entry.id   AF-N1WJQ2-F1
#
_cell.length_a   1.000
_cell.length_b   1.000
_cell.length_c   1.000
_cell.angle_alpha   90.00
_cell.angle_beta   90.00
_cell.angle_gamma   90.00
#
_symmetry.space_group_name_H-M   'P 1'
#
loop_
_entity.id
_entity.type
_entity.pdbx_description
1 polymer ?
#
loop_
_entity_poly.entity_id
_entity_poly.type
_entity_poly.pdbx_seq_one_letter_code
_entity_poly.pdbx_strand_id
1 'polypeptide(L)'
;MKIDSIQDYTNKLNLLEKPEVRSLINAENSSKGKQNLSFPDRLREEFNEKLSGKISSSEIRLPHNIKEEIAADPYRKKLYSASVEFESIFVKMMLTEMKKTVEKSGLIDGGHAEEIFEDMLYDEYSKNLSSNSSLGLAEQIYQSLSSNLPARKINEKV
;
A
#
# COMPACT_ATOMS: atom_id res chain seq x y z
N MET A 1 15.20 67.72 -11.23
CA MET A 1 14.71 66.42 -11.72
C MET A 1 15.95 65.55 -11.92
N LYS A 2 16.21 64.56 -11.05
CA LYS A 2 17.31 63.60 -11.22
C LYS A 2 16.71 62.29 -11.72
N ILE A 3 16.79 62.08 -13.02
CA ILE A 3 16.55 60.79 -13.66
C ILE A 3 17.96 60.27 -13.86
N ASP A 4 18.38 59.29 -13.06
CA ASP A 4 19.48 58.35 -13.37
C ASP A 4 19.81 57.53 -12.11
N SER A 5 19.03 56.46 -11.90
CA SER A 5 19.49 55.27 -11.20
C SER A 5 18.84 54.07 -11.89
N ILE A 6 19.50 53.52 -12.90
CA ILE A 6 19.10 52.24 -13.47
C ILE A 6 19.41 51.17 -12.41
N GLN A 7 18.38 50.48 -11.92
CA GLN A 7 18.57 49.37 -10.99
C GLN A 7 19.14 48.17 -11.75
N ASP A 8 20.28 47.65 -11.31
CA ASP A 8 20.88 46.44 -11.87
C ASP A 8 20.03 45.20 -11.51
N TYR A 9 19.24 44.73 -12.47
CA TYR A 9 18.37 43.55 -12.32
C TYR A 9 19.04 42.22 -12.70
N THR A 10 20.32 42.24 -13.10
CA THR A 10 21.08 41.05 -13.52
C THR A 10 21.08 39.96 -12.44
N ASN A 11 21.23 40.33 -11.17
CA ASN A 11 21.18 39.39 -10.04
C ASN A 11 19.78 38.85 -9.73
N LYS A 12 18.69 39.51 -10.14
CA LYS A 12 17.33 38.99 -9.90
C LYS A 12 16.96 37.84 -10.84
N LEU A 13 17.62 37.73 -12.00
CA LEU A 13 17.43 36.61 -12.93
C LEU A 13 18.28 35.38 -12.57
N ASN A 14 19.32 35.54 -11.74
CA ASN A 14 20.16 34.42 -11.29
C ASN A 14 19.41 33.57 -10.26
N LEU A 15 18.57 32.67 -10.78
CA LEU A 15 17.76 31.75 -9.97
C LEU A 15 18.65 30.87 -9.08
N LEU A 16 19.86 30.55 -9.53
CA LEU A 16 20.87 29.76 -8.79
C LEU A 16 21.41 30.45 -7.53
N GLU A 17 21.35 31.78 -7.46
CA GLU A 17 21.83 32.55 -6.31
C GLU A 17 20.72 32.81 -5.29
N LYS A 18 19.46 32.53 -5.64
CA LYS A 18 18.36 32.60 -4.70
C LYS A 18 18.60 31.64 -3.54
N PRO A 19 18.43 32.07 -2.28
CA PRO A 19 18.70 31.24 -1.11
C PRO A 19 17.82 29.98 -1.08
N GLU A 20 16.58 30.10 -1.57
CA GLU A 20 15.63 28.99 -1.74
C GLU A 20 16.13 27.94 -2.74
N VAL A 21 16.72 28.36 -3.85
CA VAL A 21 17.21 27.45 -4.89
C VAL A 21 18.53 26.80 -4.45
N ARG A 22 19.40 27.54 -3.76
CA ARG A 22 20.62 26.97 -3.17
C ARG A 22 20.33 25.90 -2.12
N SER A 23 19.33 26.10 -1.26
CA SER A 23 18.97 25.08 -0.27
C SER A 23 18.44 23.80 -0.92
N LEU A 24 17.68 23.93 -2.02
CA LEU A 24 17.20 22.80 -2.82
C LEU A 24 18.34 22.09 -3.54
N ILE A 25 19.28 22.82 -4.16
CA ILE A 25 20.46 22.24 -4.81
C ILE A 25 21.35 21.52 -3.79
N ASN A 26 21.52 22.09 -2.59
CA ASN A 26 22.27 21.45 -1.52
C ASN A 26 21.59 20.17 -1.01
N ALA A 27 20.25 20.17 -0.91
CA ALA A 27 19.47 18.98 -0.55
C ALA A 27 19.55 17.89 -1.63
N GLU A 28 19.46 18.27 -2.91
CA GLU A 28 19.62 17.37 -4.05
C GLU A 28 21.03 16.76 -4.07
N ASN A 29 22.07 17.57 -3.88
CA ASN A 29 23.46 17.10 -3.84
C ASN A 29 23.75 16.19 -2.64
N SER A 30 23.05 16.40 -1.52
CA SER A 30 23.08 15.49 -0.36
C SER A 30 22.39 14.14 -0.66
N SER A 31 21.37 14.15 -1.53
CA SER A 31 20.62 12.96 -1.96
C SER A 31 21.30 12.18 -3.10
N LYS A 32 22.13 12.85 -3.94
CA LYS A 32 22.88 12.25 -5.06
C LYS A 32 23.86 11.14 -4.66
N GLY A 33 24.21 10.99 -3.38
CA GLY A 33 25.02 9.87 -2.88
C GLY A 33 24.23 8.56 -2.67
N LYS A 34 22.88 8.60 -2.69
CA LYS A 34 21.99 7.48 -2.32
C LYS A 34 21.25 6.87 -3.51
N GLN A 35 21.90 6.78 -4.67
CA GLN A 35 21.24 6.44 -5.95
C GLN A 35 20.67 5.01 -6.01
N ASN A 36 21.00 4.11 -5.08
CA ASN A 36 20.58 2.70 -5.11
C ASN A 36 19.52 2.28 -4.07
N LEU A 37 18.93 3.21 -3.33
CA LEU A 37 17.93 2.89 -2.29
C LEU A 37 16.51 3.16 -2.79
N SER A 38 15.62 2.19 -2.60
CA SER A 38 14.19 2.32 -2.91
C SER A 38 13.59 3.48 -2.10
N PHE A 39 12.55 4.15 -2.63
CA PHE A 39 11.91 5.27 -1.94
C PHE A 39 11.46 4.93 -0.50
N PRO A 40 10.88 3.74 -0.22
CA PRO A 40 10.58 3.32 1.15
C PRO A 40 11.82 3.23 2.06
N ASP A 41 12.98 2.82 1.52
CA ASP A 41 14.21 2.71 2.30
C ASP A 41 14.80 4.08 2.64
N ARG A 42 14.72 5.02 1.69
CA ARG A 42 15.09 6.43 1.94
C ARG A 42 14.21 7.07 3.01
N LEU A 43 12.91 6.80 2.97
CA LEU A 43 11.98 7.26 3.99
C LEU A 43 12.31 6.66 5.35
N ARG A 44 12.63 5.37 5.43
CA ARG A 44 13.06 4.72 6.68
C ARG A 44 14.31 5.34 7.26
N GLU A 45 15.32 5.65 6.44
CA GLU A 45 16.55 6.32 6.88
C GLU A 45 16.29 7.74 7.40
N GLU A 46 15.57 8.58 6.65
CA GLU A 46 15.26 9.94 7.09
C GLU A 46 14.39 9.96 8.34
N PHE A 47 13.47 9.00 8.46
CA PHE A 47 12.61 8.83 9.62
C PHE A 47 13.44 8.44 10.85
N ASN A 48 14.34 7.47 10.74
CA ASN A 48 15.21 7.08 11.84
C ASN A 48 16.13 8.23 12.29
N GLU A 49 16.72 9.01 11.38
CA GLU A 49 17.62 10.12 11.74
C GLU A 49 16.89 11.30 12.40
N LYS A 50 15.70 11.67 11.91
CA LYS A 50 14.99 12.87 12.37
C LYS A 50 14.01 12.64 13.52
N LEU A 51 13.47 11.42 13.64
CA LEU A 51 12.32 11.13 14.49
C LEU A 51 12.59 10.04 15.55
N SER A 52 13.73 9.33 15.47
CA SER A 52 14.14 8.39 16.53
C SER A 52 14.28 9.11 17.88
N GLY A 53 13.55 8.63 18.88
CA GLY A 53 13.53 9.19 20.24
C GLY A 53 12.61 10.39 20.46
N LYS A 54 12.03 10.98 19.40
CA LYS A 54 11.06 12.09 19.50
C LYS A 54 9.61 11.66 19.36
N ILE A 55 9.39 10.49 18.76
CA ILE A 55 8.08 9.86 18.59
C ILE A 55 8.12 8.52 19.33
N SER A 56 7.02 8.12 19.98
CA SER A 56 6.96 6.80 20.62
C SER A 56 7.11 5.71 19.56
N SER A 57 7.95 4.71 19.83
CA SER A 57 8.12 3.54 18.96
C SER A 57 6.81 2.80 18.68
N SER A 58 5.80 2.94 19.55
CA SER A 58 4.45 2.42 19.36
C SER A 58 3.63 3.11 18.26
N GLU A 59 3.93 4.38 17.93
CA GLU A 59 3.25 5.11 16.86
C GLU A 59 3.89 4.87 15.47
N ILE A 60 5.08 4.26 15.43
CA ILE A 60 5.84 4.03 14.21
C ILE A 60 5.33 2.73 13.55
N ARG A 61 4.36 2.85 12.65
CA ARG A 61 4.00 1.75 11.75
C ARG A 61 4.92 1.77 10.53
N LEU A 62 5.87 0.84 10.47
CA LEU A 62 6.64 0.67 9.24
C LEU A 62 5.70 0.27 8.09
N PRO A 63 5.91 0.79 6.86
CA PRO A 63 5.22 0.27 5.70
C PRO A 63 5.59 -1.21 5.56
N HIS A 64 4.60 -2.08 5.73
CA HIS A 64 4.75 -3.52 5.57
C HIS A 64 4.80 -3.85 4.09
N ASN A 65 5.94 -4.34 3.61
CA ASN A 65 6.07 -4.81 2.25
C ASN A 65 5.68 -6.29 2.18
N ILE A 66 4.38 -6.55 2.21
CA ILE A 66 3.79 -7.90 2.20
C ILE A 66 4.36 -8.75 1.05
N LYS A 67 4.66 -8.15 -0.11
CA LYS A 67 5.23 -8.85 -1.27
C LYS A 67 6.62 -9.43 -0.99
N GLU A 68 7.49 -8.67 -0.30
CA GLU A 68 8.82 -9.13 0.09
C GLU A 68 8.74 -10.23 1.15
N GLU A 69 7.86 -10.08 2.13
CA GLU A 69 7.69 -11.06 3.20
C GLU A 69 7.18 -12.41 2.69
N ILE A 70 6.23 -12.39 1.76
CA ILE A 70 5.68 -13.57 1.08
C ILE A 70 6.75 -14.24 0.21
N ALA A 71 7.60 -13.46 -0.45
CA ALA A 71 8.68 -14.00 -1.27
C ALA A 71 9.79 -14.65 -0.42
N ALA A 72 10.06 -14.10 0.77
CA ALA A 72 11.09 -14.58 1.67
C ALA A 72 10.71 -15.86 2.44
N ASP A 73 9.42 -16.04 2.79
CA ASP A 73 8.96 -17.16 3.61
C ASP A 73 7.75 -17.91 3.01
N PRO A 74 7.90 -19.20 2.65
CA PRO A 74 6.79 -20.03 2.18
C PRO A 74 5.61 -20.11 3.15
N TYR A 75 5.85 -20.01 4.47
CA TYR A 75 4.79 -20.02 5.46
C TYR A 75 3.97 -18.72 5.42
N ARG A 76 4.63 -17.57 5.28
CA ARG A 76 3.96 -16.27 5.10
C ARG A 76 3.14 -16.22 3.80
N LYS A 77 3.64 -16.85 2.74
CA LYS A 77 2.87 -17.04 1.49
C LYS A 77 1.55 -17.78 1.72
N LYS A 78 1.58 -18.87 2.48
CA LYS A 78 0.36 -19.63 2.82
C LYS A 78 -0.59 -18.81 3.69
N LEU A 79 -0.07 -18.08 4.67
CA LEU A 79 -0.89 -17.21 5.50
C LEU A 79 -1.59 -16.13 4.67
N TYR A 80 -0.88 -15.49 3.74
CA TYR A 80 -1.48 -14.52 2.84
C TYR A 80 -2.54 -15.14 1.92
N SER A 81 -2.26 -16.32 1.35
CA SER A 81 -3.24 -17.06 0.54
C SER A 81 -4.53 -17.33 1.31
N ALA A 82 -4.42 -17.82 2.55
CA ALA A 82 -5.58 -18.04 3.42
C ALA A 82 -6.32 -16.73 3.76
N SER A 83 -5.59 -15.61 3.88
CA SER A 83 -6.19 -14.29 4.11
C SER A 83 -6.99 -13.82 2.88
N VAL A 84 -6.49 -14.07 1.68
CA VAL A 84 -7.20 -13.77 0.41
C VAL A 84 -8.43 -14.67 0.24
N GLU A 85 -8.32 -15.96 0.57
CA GLU A 85 -9.45 -16.89 0.57
C GLU A 85 -10.55 -16.43 1.54
N PHE A 86 -10.19 -15.97 2.73
CA PHE A 86 -11.15 -15.41 3.68
C PHE A 86 -11.84 -14.15 3.13
N GLU A 87 -11.08 -13.24 2.50
CA GLU A 87 -11.66 -12.07 1.83
C GLU A 87 -12.67 -12.48 0.76
N SER A 88 -12.41 -13.56 0.01
CA SER A 88 -13.36 -14.04 -1.02
C SER A 88 -14.69 -14.49 -0.42
N ILE A 89 -14.66 -15.16 0.73
CA ILE A 89 -15.88 -15.55 1.45
C ILE A 89 -16.66 -14.29 1.88
N PHE A 90 -15.96 -13.30 2.42
CA PHE A 90 -16.56 -12.04 2.84
C PHE A 90 -17.20 -11.28 1.66
N VAL A 91 -16.49 -11.19 0.54
CA VAL A 91 -17.00 -10.58 -0.69
C VAL A 91 -18.24 -11.32 -1.19
N LYS A 92 -18.24 -12.66 -1.16
CA LYS A 92 -19.43 -13.46 -1.51
C LYS A 92 -20.62 -13.10 -0.62
N MET A 93 -20.41 -13.01 0.71
CA MET A 93 -21.46 -12.60 1.64
C MET A 93 -22.01 -11.22 1.30
N MET A 94 -21.13 -10.25 1.03
CA MET A 94 -21.52 -8.90 0.61
C MET A 94 -22.35 -8.92 -0.67
N LEU A 95 -21.88 -9.62 -1.71
CA LEU A 95 -22.59 -9.76 -3.00
C LEU A 95 -23.95 -10.44 -2.83
N THR A 96 -24.04 -11.41 -1.91
CA THR A 96 -25.28 -12.10 -1.58
C THR A 96 -26.30 -11.16 -0.93
N GLU A 97 -25.88 -10.33 0.03
CA GLU A 97 -26.76 -9.33 0.65
C GLU A 97 -27.18 -8.25 -0.37
N MET A 98 -26.27 -7.83 -1.26
CA MET A 98 -26.61 -6.93 -2.36
C MET A 98 -27.63 -7.55 -3.31
N LYS A 99 -27.49 -8.84 -3.66
CA LYS A 99 -28.46 -9.59 -4.49
C LYS A 99 -29.86 -9.55 -3.87
N LYS A 100 -29.96 -9.78 -2.55
CA LYS A 100 -31.25 -9.76 -1.83
C LYS A 100 -31.97 -8.41 -1.88
N THR A 101 -31.23 -7.31 -2.06
CA THR A 101 -31.82 -5.97 -2.20
C THR A 101 -32.34 -5.65 -3.60
N VAL A 102 -32.03 -6.47 -4.60
CA VAL A 102 -32.53 -6.28 -5.97
C VAL A 102 -33.89 -6.96 -6.09
N GLU A 103 -34.94 -6.18 -6.31
CA GLU A 103 -36.27 -6.72 -6.58
C GLU A 103 -36.27 -7.48 -7.92
N LYS A 104 -36.52 -8.79 -7.87
CA LYS A 104 -36.75 -9.59 -9.08
C LYS A 104 -38.10 -9.16 -9.67
N SER A 105 -38.07 -8.47 -10.81
CA SER A 105 -39.29 -8.03 -11.51
C SER A 105 -39.43 -8.78 -12.84
N GLY A 106 -40.52 -9.54 -12.98
CA GLY A 106 -40.85 -10.21 -14.25
C GLY A 106 -41.90 -11.33 -14.12
N LEU A 107 -42.63 -11.57 -15.22
CA LEU A 107 -43.51 -12.73 -15.44
C LEU A 107 -42.73 -14.04 -15.68
N ILE A 108 -41.40 -13.95 -15.81
CA ILE A 108 -40.46 -15.03 -16.09
C ILE A 108 -39.36 -14.90 -15.03
N ASP A 109 -39.63 -15.38 -13.82
CA ASP A 109 -38.67 -15.41 -12.72
C ASP A 109 -37.86 -16.72 -12.76
N GLY A 110 -36.55 -16.56 -12.60
CA GLY A 110 -35.54 -17.57 -12.53
C GLY A 110 -35.81 -18.67 -11.53
N GLY A 111 -36.25 -19.82 -12.04
CA GLY A 111 -36.38 -21.05 -11.26
C GLY A 111 -35.04 -21.55 -10.71
N HIS A 112 -35.07 -22.70 -10.02
CA HIS A 112 -33.91 -23.26 -9.32
C HIS A 112 -32.62 -23.38 -10.15
N ALA A 113 -32.71 -23.58 -11.46
CA ALA A 113 -31.53 -23.61 -12.31
C ALA A 113 -30.80 -22.25 -12.32
N GLU A 114 -31.55 -21.14 -12.43
CA GLU A 114 -30.98 -19.79 -12.41
C GLU A 114 -30.32 -19.50 -11.07
N GLU A 115 -30.96 -19.85 -9.95
CA GLU A 115 -30.40 -19.67 -8.61
C GLU A 115 -29.06 -20.40 -8.45
N ILE A 116 -28.97 -21.65 -8.93
CA ILE A 116 -27.71 -22.43 -8.90
C ILE A 116 -26.61 -21.77 -9.76
N PHE A 117 -26.95 -21.31 -10.97
CA PHE A 117 -25.98 -20.66 -11.85
C PHE A 117 -25.55 -19.28 -11.34
N GLU A 118 -26.47 -18.50 -10.78
CA GLU A 118 -26.17 -17.24 -10.11
C GLU A 118 -25.21 -17.45 -8.95
N ASP A 119 -25.47 -18.43 -8.08
CA ASP A 119 -24.62 -18.68 -6.92
C ASP A 119 -23.21 -19.11 -7.33
N MET A 120 -23.08 -19.97 -8.35
CA MET A 120 -21.77 -20.30 -8.94
C MET A 120 -21.09 -19.08 -9.57
N LEU A 121 -21.85 -18.18 -10.20
CA LEU A 121 -21.32 -16.95 -10.78
C LEU A 121 -20.78 -16.02 -9.68
N TYR A 122 -21.53 -15.83 -8.59
CA TYR A 122 -21.09 -15.02 -7.46
C TYR A 122 -19.88 -15.63 -6.74
N ASP A 123 -19.76 -16.96 -6.70
CA ASP A 123 -18.55 -17.64 -6.22
C ASP A 123 -17.32 -17.23 -7.02
N GLU A 124 -17.38 -17.28 -8.35
CA GLU A 124 -16.25 -16.89 -9.19
C GLU A 124 -15.96 -15.39 -9.15
N TYR A 125 -16.99 -14.55 -9.10
CA TYR A 125 -16.80 -13.11 -8.88
C TYR A 125 -16.09 -12.84 -7.56
N SER A 126 -16.49 -13.50 -6.48
CA SER A 126 -15.86 -13.28 -5.17
C SER A 126 -14.37 -13.64 -5.17
N LYS A 127 -13.99 -14.77 -5.78
CA LYS A 127 -12.59 -15.18 -5.95
C LYS A 127 -11.81 -14.22 -6.81
N ASN A 128 -12.39 -13.78 -7.92
CA ASN A 128 -11.73 -12.88 -8.86
C ASN A 128 -11.50 -11.50 -8.24
N LEU A 129 -12.52 -10.96 -7.56
CA LEU A 129 -12.41 -9.68 -6.86
C LEU A 129 -11.34 -9.74 -5.77
N SER A 130 -11.34 -10.74 -4.88
CA SER A 130 -10.33 -10.83 -3.83
C SER A 130 -8.91 -11.06 -4.36
N SER A 131 -8.75 -11.73 -5.50
CA SER A 131 -7.42 -12.00 -6.08
C SER A 131 -6.86 -10.80 -6.87
N ASN A 132 -7.70 -10.09 -7.62
CA ASN A 132 -7.26 -9.03 -8.55
C ASN A 132 -7.54 -7.62 -8.05
N SER A 133 -8.56 -7.45 -7.21
CA SER A 133 -9.05 -6.18 -6.68
C SER A 133 -9.25 -6.30 -5.17
N SER A 134 -8.15 -6.56 -4.45
CA SER A 134 -8.09 -6.59 -2.99
C SER A 134 -8.81 -5.37 -2.42
N LEU A 135 -9.78 -5.60 -1.53
CA LEU A 135 -10.45 -4.55 -0.77
C LEU A 135 -9.57 -4.07 0.41
N GLY A 136 -8.36 -4.63 0.54
CA GLY A 136 -7.42 -4.39 1.62
C GLY A 136 -7.71 -5.22 2.88
N LEU A 137 -8.78 -6.01 2.90
CA LEU A 137 -9.13 -6.82 4.08
C LEU A 137 -8.15 -7.98 4.24
N ALA A 138 -7.77 -8.63 3.15
CA ALA A 138 -6.76 -9.71 3.17
C ALA A 138 -5.42 -9.23 3.78
N GLU A 139 -5.03 -8.00 3.49
CA GLU A 139 -3.80 -7.39 3.99
C GLU A 139 -3.90 -7.07 5.49
N GLN A 140 -5.06 -6.58 5.95
CA GLN A 140 -5.31 -6.32 7.36
C GLN A 140 -5.31 -7.62 8.18
N ILE A 141 -5.96 -8.68 7.67
CA ILE A 141 -5.97 -10.00 8.30
C ILE A 141 -4.55 -10.55 8.37
N TYR A 142 -3.82 -10.52 7.25
CA TYR A 142 -2.43 -10.95 7.21
C TYR A 142 -1.58 -10.20 8.23
N GLN A 143 -1.69 -8.87 8.31
CA GLN A 143 -0.95 -8.06 9.29
C GLN A 143 -1.27 -8.48 10.74
N SER A 144 -2.56 -8.65 11.07
CA SER A 144 -2.98 -9.05 12.41
C SER A 144 -2.42 -10.43 12.80
N LEU A 145 -2.41 -11.38 11.87
CA LEU A 145 -1.96 -12.75 12.13
C LEU A 145 -0.44 -12.86 12.09
N SER A 146 0.22 -12.17 11.17
CA SER A 146 1.68 -12.19 10.99
C SER A 146 2.42 -11.60 12.20
N SER A 147 1.80 -10.66 12.91
CA SER A 147 2.36 -10.07 14.14
C SER A 147 2.54 -11.08 15.28
N ASN A 148 1.75 -12.16 15.28
CA ASN A 148 1.81 -13.22 16.29
C ASN A 148 2.70 -14.39 15.88
N LEU A 149 3.33 -14.34 14.69
CA LEU A 149 4.19 -15.42 14.24
C LEU A 149 5.55 -15.39 14.95
N PRO A 150 6.06 -16.54 15.40
CA PRO A 150 7.39 -16.60 15.98
C PRO A 150 8.44 -16.21 14.93
N ALA A 151 9.42 -15.40 15.33
CA ALA A 151 10.57 -15.11 14.48
C ALA A 151 11.26 -16.42 14.13
N ARG A 152 11.29 -16.77 12.83
CA ARG A 152 11.97 -17.97 12.34
C ARG A 152 13.41 -17.96 12.85
N LYS A 153 13.77 -18.93 13.69
CA LYS A 153 15.17 -19.17 14.05
C LYS A 153 15.91 -19.56 12.77
N ILE A 154 16.71 -18.64 12.26
CA ILE A 154 17.66 -18.88 11.17
C ILE A 154 18.73 -19.79 11.78
N ASN A 155 18.51 -21.11 11.83
CA ASN A 155 19.52 -22.18 11.98
C ASN A 155 18.82 -23.51 12.34
N GLU A 156 18.41 -24.26 11.32
CA GLU A 156 18.36 -25.73 11.39
C GLU A 156 18.56 -26.21 9.95
N LYS A 157 19.84 -26.39 9.60
CA LYS A 157 20.25 -27.15 8.42
C LYS A 157 19.95 -28.62 8.71
N VAL A 158 19.22 -29.26 7.82
CA VAL A 158 19.31 -30.71 7.56
C VAL A 158 19.79 -30.85 6.12
#